data_AF-A0A2N9P7D5-F1
#
_entry.id   AF-A0A2N9P7D5-F1
#
_cell.length_a   1.000
_cell.length_b   1.000
_cell.length_c   1.000
_cell.angle_alpha   90.00
_cell.angle_beta   90.00
_cell.angle_gamma   90.00
#
_symmetry.space_group_name_H-M   'P 1'
#
loop_
_entity.id
_entity.type
_entity.pdbx_description
1 polymer ?
#
loop_
_entity_poly.entity_id
_entity_poly.type
_entity_poly.pdbx_seq_one_letter_code
_entity_poly.pdbx_strand_id
1 'polypeptide(L)'
;MFDSNTEIDPFGLDCKLKNKKTSYNAKSRREALRQAKRDAGIPNNQHPSRVYKEVLEDGYGSPVIGKNGTPVQTRNYEFKNAKGETITIQEHSLGHTKATPNHGAEPHFNVRDSNLRTGSVEGTHGHYNFP
;
A
#
# COMPACT_ATOMS: atom_id res chain seq x y z
N MET A 1 -16.69 26.72 -16.75
CA MET A 1 -16.33 25.29 -16.80
C MET A 1 -15.04 25.17 -16.00
N PHE A 2 -15.15 24.82 -14.71
CA PHE A 2 -14.01 24.82 -13.79
C PHE A 2 -13.42 23.41 -13.76
N ASP A 3 -12.14 23.32 -14.08
CA ASP A 3 -11.37 22.09 -14.14
C ASP A 3 -11.01 21.64 -12.72
N SER A 4 -11.49 20.47 -12.32
CA SER A 4 -11.55 20.02 -10.92
C SER A 4 -10.33 19.23 -10.45
N ASN A 5 -9.14 19.46 -11.01
CA ASN A 5 -8.00 18.53 -10.84
C ASN A 5 -6.68 19.16 -10.35
N THR A 6 -6.71 20.31 -9.68
CA THR A 6 -5.50 20.83 -9.01
C THR A 6 -5.83 21.50 -7.68
N GLU A 7 -6.26 20.71 -6.68
CA GLU A 7 -6.17 21.12 -5.28
C GLU A 7 -5.09 20.27 -4.60
N ILE A 8 -3.90 20.84 -4.46
CA ILE A 8 -2.86 20.32 -3.57
C ILE A 8 -3.15 20.95 -2.21
N ASP A 9 -3.75 20.19 -1.30
CA ASP A 9 -4.00 20.60 0.06
C ASP A 9 -2.66 20.77 0.82
N PRO A 10 -2.25 22.01 1.15
CA PRO A 10 -0.97 22.28 1.80
C PRO A 10 -0.91 21.79 3.26
N PHE A 11 -2.06 21.45 3.85
CA PHE A 11 -2.22 21.13 5.28
C PHE A 11 -2.83 19.74 5.55
N GLY A 12 -3.35 19.04 4.54
CA GLY A 12 -3.94 17.70 4.69
C GLY A 12 -5.25 17.67 5.48
N LEU A 13 -6.02 18.75 5.43
CA LEU A 13 -7.31 18.93 6.08
C LEU A 13 -8.53 18.49 5.24
N ASP A 14 -8.38 17.98 4.02
CA ASP A 14 -9.53 17.34 3.32
C ASP A 14 -9.92 16.03 4.02
N CYS A 15 -11.00 16.10 4.80
CA CYS A 15 -11.52 15.09 5.72
C CYS A 15 -12.14 13.85 5.04
N LYS A 16 -11.62 13.36 3.92
CA LYS A 16 -11.82 11.95 3.58
C LYS A 16 -10.87 11.15 4.45
N LEU A 17 -11.29 10.84 5.68
CA LEU A 17 -10.55 10.03 6.64
C LEU A 17 -9.96 8.81 5.91
N LYS A 18 -8.62 8.80 5.78
CA LYS A 18 -7.89 7.74 5.09
C LYS A 18 -8.24 6.41 5.74
N ASN A 19 -8.66 5.47 4.90
CA ASN A 19 -9.08 4.15 5.35
C ASN A 19 -8.83 3.10 4.27
N LYS A 20 -9.09 1.83 4.60
CA LYS A 20 -8.88 0.66 3.74
C LYS A 20 -9.56 0.72 2.36
N LYS A 21 -10.57 1.58 2.17
CA LYS A 21 -11.30 1.76 0.89
C LYS A 21 -10.78 2.94 0.07
N THR A 22 -9.91 3.76 0.64
CA THR A 22 -9.30 4.90 -0.06
C THR A 22 -7.99 4.50 -0.72
N SER A 23 -7.64 5.20 -1.79
CA SER A 23 -6.44 4.92 -2.58
C SER A 23 -5.67 6.22 -2.87
N TYR A 24 -4.35 6.13 -2.94
CA TYR A 24 -3.44 7.20 -3.37
C TYR A 24 -2.76 6.80 -4.67
N ASN A 25 -2.86 7.65 -5.70
CA ASN A 25 -2.28 7.40 -7.02
C ASN A 25 -0.99 8.20 -7.19
N ALA A 26 0.16 7.53 -7.07
CA ALA A 26 1.47 8.15 -7.22
C ALA A 26 1.92 8.20 -8.68
N LYS A 27 2.85 9.10 -9.01
CA LYS A 27 3.50 9.14 -10.34
C LYS A 27 4.64 8.13 -10.47
N SER A 28 5.07 7.52 -9.35
CA SER A 28 6.11 6.50 -9.34
C SER A 28 6.02 5.59 -8.12
N ARG A 29 6.60 4.39 -8.23
CA ARG A 29 6.77 3.46 -7.10
C ARG A 29 7.47 4.11 -5.90
N ARG A 30 8.47 4.95 -6.15
CA ARG A 30 9.21 5.64 -5.08
C ARG A 30 8.31 6.64 -4.33
N GLU A 31 7.48 7.37 -5.07
CA GLU A 31 6.54 8.33 -4.48
C GLU A 31 5.47 7.62 -3.66
N ALA A 32 4.87 6.53 -4.18
CA ALA A 32 3.91 5.71 -3.46
C ALA A 32 4.48 5.20 -2.12
N LEU A 33 5.69 4.64 -2.15
CA LEU A 33 6.36 4.16 -0.93
C LEU A 33 6.63 5.31 0.07
N ARG A 34 7.05 6.48 -0.41
CA ARG A 34 7.30 7.64 0.45
C ARG A 34 6.02 8.19 1.09
N GLN A 35 4.91 8.17 0.36
CA GLN A 35 3.62 8.58 0.90
C GLN A 35 3.12 7.57 1.94
N ALA A 36 3.20 6.27 1.64
CA ALA A 36 2.86 5.19 2.58
C ALA A 36 3.66 5.30 3.89
N LYS A 37 4.97 5.55 3.79
CA LYS A 37 5.83 5.78 4.96
C LYS A 37 5.40 7.01 5.77
N ARG A 38 5.14 8.15 5.11
CA ARG A 38 4.67 9.38 5.79
C ARG A 38 3.38 9.14 6.57
N ASP A 39 2.38 8.56 5.92
CA ASP A 39 1.06 8.30 6.49
C ASP A 39 1.14 7.32 7.68
N ALA A 40 2.05 6.35 7.61
CA ALA A 40 2.28 5.38 8.68
C ALA A 40 3.20 5.90 9.82
N GLY A 41 3.65 7.16 9.76
CA GLY A 41 4.57 7.73 10.75
C GLY A 41 5.98 7.11 10.70
N ILE A 42 6.42 6.64 9.53
CA ILE A 42 7.74 6.06 9.30
C ILE A 42 8.68 7.11 8.67
N PRO A 43 9.88 7.36 9.24
CA PRO A 43 10.84 8.28 8.63
C PRO A 43 11.24 7.84 7.22
N ASN A 44 11.20 8.76 6.26
CA ASN A 44 11.45 8.44 4.85
C ASN A 44 12.87 7.90 4.58
N ASN A 45 13.85 8.27 5.41
CA ASN A 45 15.21 7.76 5.39
C ASN A 45 15.40 6.41 6.09
N GLN A 46 14.42 5.92 6.87
CA GLN A 46 14.53 4.62 7.53
C GLN A 46 14.60 3.49 6.51
N HIS A 47 15.60 2.63 6.64
CA HIS A 47 15.68 1.36 5.91
C HIS A 47 14.82 0.29 6.61
N PRO A 48 14.24 -0.65 5.86
CA PRO A 48 13.45 -1.72 6.47
C PRO A 48 14.34 -2.56 7.40
N SER A 49 13.81 -2.93 8.56
CA SER A 49 14.47 -3.86 9.48
C SER A 49 14.50 -5.28 8.93
N ARG A 50 13.52 -5.62 8.09
CA ARG A 50 13.40 -6.93 7.45
C ARG A 50 12.75 -6.80 6.07
N VAL A 51 13.23 -7.59 5.13
CA VAL A 51 12.61 -7.75 3.80
C VAL A 51 12.45 -9.23 3.53
N TYR A 52 11.24 -9.64 3.15
CA TYR A 52 10.93 -11.03 2.83
C TYR A 52 9.83 -11.11 1.77
N LYS A 53 9.64 -12.29 1.21
CA LYS A 53 8.57 -12.56 0.24
C LYS A 53 7.61 -13.57 0.81
N GLU A 54 6.33 -13.37 0.53
CA GLU A 54 5.27 -14.32 0.85
C GLU A 54 4.44 -14.59 -0.39
N VAL A 55 3.82 -15.77 -0.43
CA VAL A 55 2.84 -16.08 -1.47
C VAL A 55 1.59 -15.26 -1.20
N LEU A 56 1.13 -14.54 -2.22
CA LEU A 56 -0.12 -13.84 -2.15
C LEU A 56 -1.27 -14.86 -2.20
N GLU A 57 -2.13 -14.83 -1.19
CA GLU A 57 -3.32 -15.66 -1.16
C GLU A 57 -4.56 -14.91 -1.66
N ASP A 58 -5.54 -15.66 -2.15
CA ASP A 58 -6.81 -15.17 -2.68
C ASP A 58 -7.83 -14.78 -1.59
N GLY A 59 -7.43 -14.87 -0.32
CA GLY A 59 -8.29 -14.63 0.84
C GLY A 59 -8.93 -15.89 1.42
N TYR A 60 -8.96 -17.01 0.69
CA TYR A 60 -9.52 -18.30 1.11
C TYR A 60 -8.45 -19.36 1.44
N GLY A 61 -7.16 -18.97 1.46
CA GLY A 61 -6.05 -19.88 1.75
C GLY A 61 -5.32 -20.39 0.50
N SER A 62 -5.81 -20.05 -0.70
CA SER A 62 -5.21 -20.53 -1.94
C SER A 62 -4.29 -19.48 -2.55
N PRO A 63 -3.13 -19.87 -3.13
CA PRO A 63 -2.27 -18.95 -3.85
C PRO A 63 -2.98 -18.28 -5.02
N VAL A 64 -2.79 -16.97 -5.19
CA VAL A 64 -3.14 -16.28 -6.42
C VAL A 64 -2.15 -16.70 -7.50
N ILE A 65 -2.62 -17.39 -8.53
CA ILE A 65 -1.79 -17.82 -9.65
C ILE A 65 -1.72 -16.72 -10.71
N GLY A 66 -0.51 -16.29 -11.03
CA GLY A 66 -0.23 -15.31 -12.07
C GLY A 66 -0.39 -15.88 -13.48
N LYS A 67 -0.34 -15.01 -14.51
CA LYS A 67 -0.53 -15.38 -15.92
C LYS A 67 0.47 -16.44 -16.44
N ASN A 68 1.62 -16.56 -15.79
CA ASN A 68 2.67 -17.52 -16.10
C ASN A 68 2.50 -18.87 -15.38
N GLY A 69 1.38 -19.09 -14.67
CA GLY A 69 1.12 -20.32 -13.92
C GLY A 69 1.87 -20.41 -12.58
N THR A 70 2.56 -19.36 -12.15
CA THR A 70 3.28 -19.34 -10.86
C THR A 70 2.54 -18.50 -9.82
N PRO A 71 2.65 -18.84 -8.51
CA PRO A 71 2.09 -18.03 -7.44
C PRO A 71 2.63 -16.60 -7.47
N VAL A 72 1.74 -15.62 -7.38
CA VAL A 72 2.10 -14.23 -7.20
C VAL A 72 2.76 -14.08 -5.82
N GLN A 73 3.90 -13.41 -5.78
CA GLN A 73 4.60 -13.13 -4.53
C GLN A 73 4.43 -11.67 -4.14
N THR A 74 4.08 -11.45 -2.89
CA THR A 74 4.13 -10.14 -2.23
C THR A 74 5.50 -9.96 -1.62
N ARG A 75 6.09 -8.77 -1.75
CA ARG A 75 7.31 -8.42 -1.01
C ARG A 75 6.95 -7.55 0.18
N ASN A 76 7.34 -7.98 1.37
CA ASN A 76 7.05 -7.29 2.62
C ASN A 76 8.29 -6.54 3.11
N TYR A 77 8.08 -5.30 3.56
CA TYR A 77 9.09 -4.45 4.18
C TYR A 77 8.64 -4.08 5.59
N GLU A 78 9.37 -4.52 6.60
CA GLU A 78 9.08 -4.17 8.00
C GLU A 78 9.84 -2.92 8.42
N PHE A 79 9.14 -2.02 9.10
CA PHE A 79 9.64 -0.74 9.60
C PHE A 79 9.21 -0.53 11.05
N LYS A 80 9.79 0.49 11.68
CA LYS A 80 9.34 1.00 12.97
C LYS A 80 8.78 2.41 12.77
N ASN A 81 7.52 2.61 13.16
CA ASN A 81 6.93 3.96 13.16
C ASN A 81 7.46 4.79 14.34
N ALA A 82 7.05 6.06 14.40
CA ALA A 82 7.41 6.99 15.47
C ALA A 82 6.98 6.53 16.88
N LYS A 83 6.02 5.60 16.99
CA LYS A 83 5.56 5.01 18.26
C LYS A 83 6.33 3.72 18.63
N GLY A 84 7.25 3.25 17.78
CA GLY A 84 7.99 2.00 17.97
C GLY A 84 7.23 0.74 17.52
N GLU A 85 6.05 0.89 16.94
CA GLU A 85 5.22 -0.19 16.42
C GLU A 85 5.81 -0.75 15.13
N THR A 86 5.69 -2.07 14.92
CA THR A 86 6.08 -2.69 13.65
C THR A 86 5.01 -2.43 12.61
N ILE A 87 5.40 -1.78 11.51
CA ILE A 87 4.54 -1.55 10.36
C ILE A 87 5.11 -2.33 9.18
N THR A 88 4.26 -3.07 8.47
CA THR A 88 4.62 -3.79 7.26
C THR A 88 4.05 -3.08 6.04
N ILE A 89 4.93 -2.69 5.12
CA ILE A 89 4.52 -2.22 3.79
C ILE A 89 4.62 -3.42 2.85
N GLN A 90 3.49 -3.85 2.32
CA GLN A 90 3.38 -4.95 1.37
C GLN A 90 3.39 -4.41 -0.04
N GLU A 91 4.19 -4.99 -0.92
CA GLU A 91 4.29 -4.61 -2.32
C GLU A 91 3.65 -5.67 -3.22
N HIS A 92 2.67 -5.24 -4.01
CA HIS A 92 1.98 -6.02 -5.02
C HIS A 92 2.34 -5.51 -6.42
N SER A 93 3.60 -5.67 -6.84
CA SER A 93 4.12 -5.12 -8.11
C SER A 93 3.43 -5.65 -9.36
N LEU A 94 2.71 -6.78 -9.27
CA LEU A 94 1.96 -7.36 -10.39
C LEU A 94 0.47 -6.98 -10.38
N GLY A 95 0.00 -6.29 -9.34
CA GLY A 95 -1.42 -6.06 -9.08
C GLY A 95 -2.21 -7.36 -8.86
N HIS A 96 -3.52 -7.23 -8.69
CA HIS A 96 -4.48 -8.33 -8.63
C HIS A 96 -5.24 -8.40 -9.96
N THR A 97 -4.98 -9.41 -10.78
CA THR A 97 -5.63 -9.59 -12.09
C THR A 97 -7.16 -9.70 -12.05
N LYS A 98 -7.75 -9.95 -10.87
CA LYS A 98 -9.20 -10.04 -10.66
C LYS A 98 -9.82 -8.81 -9.95
N ALA A 99 -9.02 -7.81 -9.59
CA ALA A 99 -9.52 -6.62 -8.90
C ALA A 99 -10.02 -5.56 -9.87
N THR A 100 -10.88 -4.66 -9.37
CA THR A 100 -11.30 -3.46 -10.11
C THR A 100 -10.23 -2.37 -10.03
N PRO A 101 -10.16 -1.44 -11.00
CA PRO A 101 -9.21 -0.33 -10.97
C PRO A 101 -9.28 0.46 -9.66
N ASN A 102 -8.12 0.83 -9.10
CA ASN A 102 -7.94 1.45 -7.77
C ASN A 102 -8.32 0.60 -6.55
N HIS A 103 -8.75 -0.65 -6.76
CA HIS A 103 -9.03 -1.62 -5.70
C HIS A 103 -8.01 -2.78 -5.72
N GLY A 104 -6.80 -2.48 -6.19
CA GLY A 104 -5.69 -3.42 -6.20
C GLY A 104 -5.41 -4.06 -7.57
N ALA A 105 -6.07 -3.62 -8.65
CA ALA A 105 -5.76 -4.12 -9.99
C ALA A 105 -4.37 -3.69 -10.48
N GLU A 106 -3.98 -2.47 -10.13
CA GLU A 106 -2.70 -1.85 -10.47
C GLU A 106 -1.58 -2.29 -9.51
N PRO A 107 -0.30 -2.14 -9.89
CA PRO A 107 0.80 -2.21 -8.93
C PRO A 107 0.58 -1.24 -7.76
N HIS A 108 0.68 -1.74 -6.54
CA HIS A 108 0.39 -0.92 -5.36
C HIS A 108 1.13 -1.41 -4.11
N PHE A 109 1.14 -0.55 -3.09
CA PHE A 109 1.48 -0.93 -1.73
C PHE A 109 0.26 -0.95 -0.81
N ASN A 110 0.29 -1.82 0.20
CA ASN A 110 -0.61 -1.78 1.35
C ASN A 110 0.20 -1.51 2.61
N VAL A 111 -0.39 -0.80 3.56
CA VAL A 111 0.20 -0.59 4.89
C VAL A 111 -0.56 -1.43 5.91
N ARG A 112 0.16 -2.30 6.61
CA ARG A 112 -0.39 -3.24 7.58
C ARG A 112 0.27 -3.07 8.95
N ASP A 113 -0.51 -3.35 9.98
CA ASP A 113 -0.04 -3.58 11.34
C ASP A 113 0.48 -5.04 11.46
N SER A 114 0.33 -5.67 12.64
CA SER A 114 0.70 -7.08 12.84
C SER A 114 -0.17 -8.07 12.05
N ASN A 115 -1.36 -7.66 11.58
CA ASN A 115 -2.22 -8.51 10.77
C ASN A 115 -1.99 -8.24 9.27
N LEU A 116 -1.09 -9.00 8.68
CA LEU A 116 -0.67 -8.86 7.28
C LEU A 116 -1.78 -9.15 6.25
N ARG A 117 -2.87 -9.81 6.64
CA ARG A 117 -3.95 -10.19 5.72
C ARG A 117 -5.01 -9.09 5.60
N THR A 118 -5.56 -8.67 6.74
CA THR A 118 -6.73 -7.78 6.79
C THR A 118 -6.51 -6.53 7.63
N GLY A 119 -5.36 -6.40 8.29
CA GLY A 119 -5.01 -5.26 9.11
C GLY A 119 -4.87 -3.97 8.32
N SER A 120 -4.91 -2.85 9.03
CA SER A 120 -4.74 -1.51 8.46
C SER A 120 -4.22 -0.57 9.55
N VAL A 121 -3.39 0.39 9.16
CA VAL A 121 -2.88 1.40 10.07
C VAL A 121 -3.76 2.65 9.98
N GLU A 122 -4.17 3.20 11.13
CA GLU A 122 -4.95 4.44 11.18
C GLU A 122 -4.21 5.57 10.44
N GLY A 123 -4.94 6.37 9.65
CA GLY A 123 -4.35 7.45 8.87
C GLY A 123 -3.68 7.01 7.56
N THR A 124 -3.80 5.74 7.16
CA THR A 124 -3.26 5.23 5.89
C THR A 124 -4.34 4.88 4.86
N HIS A 125 -3.99 4.99 3.58
CA HIS A 125 -4.82 4.50 2.49
C HIS A 125 -4.77 2.97 2.42
N GLY A 126 -5.84 2.36 1.92
CA GLY A 126 -5.85 0.93 1.63
C GLY A 126 -4.88 0.54 0.52
N HIS A 127 -4.73 1.41 -0.49
CA HIS A 127 -3.86 1.19 -1.64
C HIS A 127 -3.05 2.44 -1.96
N TYR A 128 -1.74 2.25 -2.15
CA TYR A 128 -0.83 3.27 -2.68
C TYR A 128 -0.37 2.81 -4.06
N ASN A 129 -1.14 3.18 -5.09
CA ASN A 129 -0.95 2.76 -6.46
C ASN A 129 0.24 3.47 -7.11
N PHE A 130 0.88 2.78 -8.06
CA PHE A 130 1.97 3.34 -8.86
C PHE A 130 2.01 2.71 -10.27
N PRO A 131 2.60 3.40 -11.27
CA PRO A 131 2.84 2.86 -12.60
C PRO A 131 3.86 1.72 -12.61
#